data_AF-X1PK35-F1
#
_entry.id   AF-X1PK35-F1
#
_cell.length_a   1.000
_cell.length_b   1.000
_cell.length_c   1.000
_cell.angle_alpha   90.00
_cell.angle_beta   90.00
_cell.angle_gamma   90.00
#
_symmetry.space_group_name_H-M   'P 1'
#
loop_
_entity.id
_entity.type
_entity.pdbx_description
1 polymer ?
#
loop_
_entity_poly.entity_id
_entity_poly.type
_entity_poly.pdbx_seq_one_letter_code
_entity_poly.pdbx_strand_id
1 'polypeptide(L)'
;KDLWPVKAVLTGGVDTAIYRNDIAHYWGCLPHEFYASAESFFLAMQGWNRKGMVFVPDLVFFEFIPYEEQLEHQDDKDYQPSTVLLNEVEEGKLYEVVITHFYGMPLEAD
;
A
#
# COMPACT_ATOMS: atom_id res chain seq x y z
N LYS A 1 11.26 22.40 19.52
CA LYS A 1 10.86 22.90 20.87
C LYS A 1 9.41 23.27 20.75
N ASP A 2 8.56 22.36 21.18
CA ASP A 2 7.41 21.94 20.38
C ASP A 2 6.14 22.72 20.73
N LEU A 3 5.40 23.09 19.68
CA LEU A 3 4.13 23.82 19.79
C LEU A 3 3.02 22.93 20.40
N TRP A 4 3.11 21.61 20.23
CA TRP A 4 2.13 20.64 20.71
C TRP A 4 2.79 19.34 21.19
N PRO A 5 2.27 18.70 22.26
CA PRO A 5 2.70 17.37 22.68
C PRO A 5 2.09 16.31 21.75
N VAL A 6 2.78 16.01 20.65
CA VAL A 6 2.34 15.01 19.67
C VAL A 6 2.49 13.59 20.23
N LYS A 7 1.40 12.80 20.16
CA LYS A 7 1.37 11.40 20.62
C LYS A 7 1.74 10.40 19.53
N ALA A 8 1.41 10.72 18.28
CA ALA A 8 1.70 9.89 17.13
C ALA A 8 1.66 10.76 15.86
N VAL A 9 2.46 10.38 14.87
CA VAL A 9 2.40 10.89 13.49
C VAL A 9 2.04 9.72 12.60
N LEU A 10 0.98 9.88 11.80
CA LEU A 10 0.55 8.90 10.80
C LEU A 10 0.93 9.43 9.42
N THR A 11 1.46 8.58 8.56
CA THR A 11 1.85 8.94 7.20
C THR A 11 1.33 7.92 6.20
N GLY A 12 0.88 8.40 5.05
CA GLY A 12 0.48 7.57 3.92
C GLY A 12 1.28 7.96 2.69
N GLY A 13 1.83 6.98 2.00
CA GLY A 13 2.54 7.18 0.73
C GLY A 13 4.02 6.81 0.74
N VAL A 14 4.59 6.79 -0.46
CA VAL A 14 5.92 6.25 -0.78
C VAL A 14 7.07 7.12 -0.27
N ASP A 15 6.83 8.42 -0.07
CA ASP A 15 7.87 9.39 0.31
C ASP A 15 8.21 9.37 1.81
N THR A 16 7.51 8.57 2.63
CA THR A 16 7.80 8.53 4.08
C THR A 16 9.24 8.10 4.36
N ALA A 17 9.80 7.22 3.53
CA ALA A 17 11.15 6.69 3.73
C ALA A 17 12.22 7.80 3.78
N ILE A 18 12.09 8.86 2.97
CA ILE A 18 13.07 9.96 2.91
C ILE A 18 12.91 10.95 4.07
N TYR A 19 11.68 11.19 4.53
CA TYR A 19 11.39 12.17 5.60
C TYR A 19 11.36 11.57 7.00
N ARG A 20 11.50 10.25 7.14
CA ARG A 20 11.39 9.54 8.42
C ARG A 20 12.26 10.15 9.53
N ASN A 21 13.51 10.49 9.22
CA ASN A 21 14.46 11.04 10.18
C ASN A 21 14.11 12.48 10.56
N ASP A 22 13.67 13.29 9.60
CA ASP A 22 13.27 14.68 9.84
C ASP A 22 11.99 14.72 10.68
N ILE A 23 11.02 13.84 10.40
CA ILE A 23 9.81 13.71 11.21
C ILE A 23 10.19 13.37 12.66
N ALA A 24 11.07 12.40 12.86
CA ALA A 24 11.53 12.03 14.20
C ALA A 24 12.25 13.19 14.91
N HIS A 25 13.07 13.96 14.18
CA HIS A 25 13.80 15.09 14.72
C HIS A 25 12.88 16.24 15.16
N TYR A 26 11.89 16.60 14.33
CA TYR A 26 11.01 17.75 14.59
C TYR A 26 9.81 17.43 15.48
N TRP A 27 9.28 16.20 15.42
CA TRP A 27 8.05 15.81 16.12
C TRP A 27 8.29 14.86 17.30
N GLY A 28 9.53 14.42 17.51
CA GLY A 28 9.92 13.59 18.65
C GLY A 28 9.32 12.18 18.67
N CYS A 29 8.65 11.75 17.60
CA CYS A 29 8.16 10.39 17.44
C CYS A 29 8.37 9.87 16.01
N LEU A 30 8.56 8.56 15.89
CA LEU A 30 8.67 7.90 14.59
C LEU A 30 7.30 7.84 13.93
N PRO A 31 7.20 8.14 12.62
CA PRO A 31 5.95 8.02 11.89
C PRO A 31 5.49 6.56 11.86
N HIS A 32 4.18 6.37 11.75
CA HIS A 32 3.54 5.09 11.51
C HIS A 32 2.87 5.10 10.14
N GLU A 33 3.25 4.16 9.29
CA GLU A 33 2.90 4.18 7.87
C GLU A 33 1.67 3.32 7.58
N PHE A 34 0.86 3.81 6.64
CA PHE A 34 -0.21 3.06 6.02
C PHE A 34 -0.08 3.12 4.50
N TYR A 35 -0.38 2.01 3.84
CA TYR A 35 -0.55 1.95 2.40
C TYR A 35 -1.97 2.36 2.07
N ALA A 36 -2.08 3.42 1.27
CA ALA A 36 -3.32 4.10 0.93
C ALA A 36 -3.36 4.35 -0.57
N SER A 37 -4.56 4.34 -1.12
CA SER A 37 -4.80 4.75 -2.50
C SER A 37 -6.02 5.67 -2.54
N ALA A 38 -6.19 6.43 -3.62
CA ALA A 38 -7.37 7.29 -3.76
C ALA A 38 -8.65 6.45 -3.85
N GLU A 39 -8.54 5.27 -4.45
CA GLU A 39 -9.60 4.32 -4.77
C GLU A 39 -10.13 3.60 -3.53
N SER A 40 -9.25 3.24 -2.57
CA SER A 40 -9.63 2.44 -1.40
C SER A 40 -9.28 3.04 -0.03
N PHE A 41 -8.74 4.25 0.00
CA PHE A 41 -8.28 4.99 1.19
C PHE A 41 -7.17 4.30 1.99
N PHE A 42 -7.37 3.10 2.53
CA PHE A 42 -6.39 2.34 3.29
C PHE A 42 -6.44 0.86 2.87
N LEU A 43 -5.28 0.25 2.69
CA LEU A 43 -5.13 -1.12 2.17
C LEU A 43 -4.24 -1.97 3.07
N ALA A 44 -3.18 -1.38 3.63
CA ALA A 44 -2.29 -2.04 4.58
C ALA A 44 -1.78 -1.06 5.63
N MET A 45 -1.34 -1.56 6.79
CA MET A 45 -0.75 -0.74 7.86
C MET A 45 0.47 -1.43 8.49
N GLN A 46 1.39 -0.63 9.02
CA GLN A 46 2.51 -1.16 9.79
C GLN A 46 2.04 -1.86 11.07
N GLY A 47 2.70 -2.96 11.43
CA GLY A 47 2.53 -3.56 12.76
C GLY A 47 3.22 -2.73 13.87
N TRP A 48 3.03 -3.11 15.13
CA TRP A 48 3.70 -2.47 16.28
C TRP A 48 5.22 -2.49 16.23
N ASN A 49 5.79 -3.50 15.57
CA ASN A 49 7.22 -3.59 15.34
C ASN A 49 7.73 -2.59 14.27
N ARG A 50 6.83 -1.90 13.55
CA ARG A 50 7.12 -1.00 12.40
C ARG A 50 7.98 -1.67 11.32
N LYS A 51 7.86 -3.00 11.17
CA LYS A 51 8.57 -3.79 10.16
C LYS A 51 7.55 -4.32 9.15
N GLY A 52 7.63 -3.82 7.92
CA GLY A 52 6.68 -4.16 6.87
C GLY A 52 5.25 -3.65 7.18
N MET A 53 4.34 -3.94 6.25
CA MET A 53 2.92 -3.63 6.36
C MET A 53 2.11 -4.91 6.19
N VAL A 54 0.93 -4.95 6.80
CA VAL A 54 -0.01 -6.07 6.71
C VAL A 54 -1.28 -5.56 6.03
N PHE A 55 -1.72 -6.26 4.99
CA PHE A 55 -2.99 -5.99 4.31
C PHE A 55 -4.17 -6.17 5.26
N VAL A 56 -5.23 -5.39 5.04
CA VAL A 56 -6.51 -5.53 5.75
C VAL A 56 -7.51 -6.20 4.81
N PRO A 57 -7.62 -7.55 4.85
CA PRO A 57 -8.31 -8.33 3.82
C PRO A 57 -9.83 -8.08 3.74
N ASP A 58 -10.43 -7.48 4.78
CA ASP A 58 -11.87 -7.23 4.86
C ASP A 58 -12.31 -5.94 4.12
N LEU A 59 -11.37 -5.13 3.61
CA LEU A 59 -11.70 -3.84 2.98
C LEU A 59 -12.04 -3.97 1.50
N VAL A 60 -11.27 -4.79 0.80
CA VAL A 60 -11.36 -5.03 -0.64
C VAL A 60 -10.97 -6.46 -0.93
N PHE A 61 -11.43 -6.97 -2.06
CA PHE A 61 -10.88 -8.19 -2.61
C PHE A 61 -9.52 -7.90 -3.24
N PHE A 62 -8.48 -8.61 -2.79
CA PHE A 62 -7.10 -8.42 -3.23
C PHE A 62 -6.70 -9.49 -4.24
N GLU A 63 -6.17 -9.02 -5.36
CA GLU A 63 -5.50 -9.81 -6.38
C GLU A 63 -4.10 -9.24 -6.61
N PHE A 64 -3.19 -10.09 -7.08
CA PHE A 64 -1.79 -9.73 -7.26
C PHE A 64 -1.33 -10.20 -8.64
N ILE A 65 -0.89 -9.26 -9.47
CA ILE A 65 -0.26 -9.57 -10.77
C ILE A 65 1.24 -9.73 -10.53
N PRO A 66 1.84 -10.90 -10.79
CA PRO A 66 3.29 -11.07 -10.76
C PRO A 66 4.00 -10.07 -11.68
N TYR A 67 5.15 -9.56 -11.26
CA TYR A 67 5.88 -8.56 -12.04
C TYR A 67 6.24 -9.06 -13.45
N GLU A 68 6.51 -10.36 -13.60
CA GLU A 68 6.79 -10.98 -14.89
C GLU A 68 5.60 -10.85 -15.86
N GLU A 69 4.37 -11.06 -15.39
CA GLU A 69 3.14 -10.92 -16.18
C GLU A 69 2.91 -9.47 -16.60
N GLN A 70 3.30 -8.53 -15.74
CA GLN A 70 3.20 -7.10 -16.03
C GLN A 70 4.20 -6.66 -17.10
N LEU A 71 5.37 -7.31 -17.21
CA LEU A 71 6.31 -7.06 -18.31
C LEU A 71 5.73 -7.54 -19.64
N GLU A 72 5.11 -8.72 -19.68
CA GLU A 72 4.45 -9.23 -20.89
C GLU A 72 3.30 -8.32 -21.34
N HIS A 73 2.49 -7.83 -20.41
CA HIS A 73 1.41 -6.87 -20.70
C HIS A 73 1.92 -5.47 -21.15
N GLN A 74 3.15 -5.09 -20.78
CA GLN A 74 3.76 -3.86 -21.30
C GLN A 74 4.19 -4.02 -22.76
N ASP A 75 4.68 -5.20 -23.14
CA ASP A 75 5.11 -5.51 -24.51
C ASP A 75 3.93 -5.79 -25.45
N ASP A 76 2.86 -6.44 -24.95
CA ASP A 76 1.62 -6.72 -25.68
C ASP A 76 0.39 -6.23 -24.90
N LYS A 77 -0.31 -5.23 -25.44
CA LYS A 77 -1.51 -4.66 -24.81
C LYS A 77 -2.76 -5.54 -24.92
N ASP A 78 -2.75 -6.54 -25.80
CA ASP A 78 -3.84 -7.51 -25.91
C ASP A 78 -3.62 -8.72 -24.97
N TYR A 79 -2.46 -8.80 -24.31
CA TYR A 79 -2.17 -9.83 -23.32
C TYR A 79 -2.94 -9.59 -22.02
N GLN A 80 -3.62 -10.63 -21.53
CA GLN A 80 -4.31 -10.57 -20.25
C GLN A 80 -3.44 -11.22 -19.17
N PRO A 81 -2.84 -10.44 -18.25
CA PRO A 81 -2.00 -10.98 -17.19
C PRO A 81 -2.82 -11.83 -16.22
N SER A 82 -2.21 -12.90 -15.72
CA SER A 82 -2.76 -13.75 -14.67
C SER A 82 -2.56 -13.12 -13.28
N THR A 83 -3.50 -13.43 -12.38
CA THR A 83 -3.48 -12.96 -10.99
C THR A 83 -3.36 -14.15 -10.02
N VAL A 84 -2.80 -13.87 -8.84
CA VAL A 84 -2.80 -14.77 -7.69
C VAL A 84 -3.49 -14.11 -6.50
N LEU A 85 -4.01 -14.92 -5.58
CA LEU A 85 -4.68 -14.47 -4.37
C LEU A 85 -3.69 -14.11 -3.25
N LEU A 86 -4.16 -13.39 -2.23
CA LEU A 86 -3.35 -12.99 -1.07
C LEU A 86 -2.66 -14.18 -0.37
N ASN A 87 -3.27 -15.37 -0.36
CA ASN A 87 -2.68 -16.56 0.25
C ASN A 87 -1.70 -17.32 -0.66
N GLU A 88 -1.50 -16.85 -1.88
CA GLU A 88 -0.67 -17.48 -2.92
C GLU A 88 0.59 -16.65 -3.23
N VAL A 89 0.74 -15.48 -2.62
CA VAL A 89 1.94 -14.64 -2.77
C VAL A 89 3.16 -15.31 -2.13
N GLU A 90 4.32 -15.17 -2.77
CA GLU A 90 5.58 -15.74 -2.32
C GLU A 90 6.54 -14.66 -1.82
N GLU A 91 7.31 -14.98 -0.78
CA GLU A 91 8.32 -14.08 -0.23
C GLU A 91 9.40 -13.77 -1.29
N GLY A 92 9.76 -12.48 -1.41
CA GLY A 92 10.81 -12.02 -2.32
C GLY A 92 10.37 -11.78 -3.76
N LYS A 93 9.10 -12.06 -4.11
CA LYS A 93 8.52 -11.70 -5.40
C LYS A 93 7.88 -10.31 -5.38
N LEU A 94 7.84 -9.65 -6.53
CA LEU A 94 7.21 -8.35 -6.72
C LEU A 94 5.86 -8.55 -7.40
N TYR A 95 4.85 -7.82 -6.92
CA TYR A 95 3.50 -7.88 -7.44
C TYR A 95 2.92 -6.48 -7.60
N GLU A 96 2.09 -6.31 -8.62
CA GLU A 96 1.15 -5.21 -8.71
C GLU A 96 -0.15 -5.58 -8.00
N VAL A 97 -0.67 -4.68 -7.16
CA VAL A 97 -1.87 -4.92 -6.37
C VAL A 97 -3.09 -4.50 -7.18
N VAL A 98 -4.02 -5.43 -7.38
CA VAL A 98 -5.33 -5.19 -7.97
C VAL A 98 -6.37 -5.30 -6.86
N ILE A 99 -7.29 -4.34 -6.81
CA ILE A 99 -8.30 -4.26 -5.77
C ILE A 99 -9.69 -4.21 -6.38
N THR A 100 -10.63 -4.94 -5.77
CA THR A 100 -12.05 -4.90 -6.15
C THR A 100 -12.92 -4.58 -4.94
N HIS A 101 -13.79 -3.57 -5.08
CA HIS A 101 -14.72 -3.13 -4.03
C HIS A 101 -16.07 -3.85 -4.11
N PHE A 102 -16.69 -4.07 -2.95
CA PHE A 102 -18.02 -4.69 -2.83
C PHE A 102 -19.16 -3.94 -3.55
N TYR A 103 -19.01 -2.64 -3.82
CA TYR A 103 -20.02 -1.79 -4.47
C TYR A 103 -19.58 -1.24 -5.84
N GLY A 104 -18.52 -1.79 -6.44
CA GLY A 104 -17.82 -1.14 -7.56
C GLY A 104 -16.94 0.02 -7.08
N MET A 105 -16.13 0.59 -7.98
CA MET A 105 -15.23 1.71 -7.69
C MET A 105 -16.04 3.02 -7.66
N PRO A 106 -16.33 3.64 -6.49
CA PRO A 106 -17.20 4.81 -6.43
C PRO A 106 -16.54 6.10 -6.96
N LEU A 107 -15.26 6.05 -7.33
CA LEU A 107 -14.45 7.19 -7.75
C LEU A 107 -13.96 7.13 -9.20
N GLU A 108 -14.23 6.05 -9.94
CA GLU A 108 -14.09 6.03 -11.39
C GLU A 108 -15.37 6.61 -11.99
N ALA A 109 -15.31 7.89 -12.36
CA ALA A 109 -16.30 8.49 -13.23
C ALA A 109 -16.02 8.02 -14.68
N ASP A 110 -17.08 7.59 -15.37
CA ASP A 110 -17.11 7.31 -16.81
C ASP A 110 -16.51 8.46 -17.67
#